data_AF-A0A5C3EN91-F1
#
_entry.id   AF-A0A5C3EN91-F1
#
_cell.length_a   1.000
_cell.length_b   1.000
_cell.length_c   1.000
_cell.angle_alpha   90.00
_cell.angle_beta   90.00
_cell.angle_gamma   90.00
#
_symmetry.space_group_name_H-M   'P 1'
#
loop_
_entity.id
_entity.type
_entity.pdbx_description
1 polymer ?
#
loop_
_entity_poly.entity_id
_entity_poly.type
_entity_poly.pdbx_seq_one_letter_code
_entity_poly.pdbx_strand_id
1 'polypeptide(L)' 'MSLAKSVYNTVFKRNSVYVGSIFFGAFAFGIGYDLATTAWWDAHNKGKQWKDIRGKYLEDSE' A
#
# COMPACT_ATOMS: atom_id res chain seq x y z
N MET A 1 27.27 -12.05 11.50
CA MET A 1 26.07 -12.84 11.15
C MET A 1 25.38 -12.20 9.97
N SER A 2 24.80 -12.98 9.04
CA SER A 2 24.00 -12.45 7.93
C SER A 2 22.67 -11.87 8.44
N LEU A 3 22.21 -10.76 7.85
CA LEU A 3 20.92 -10.12 8.13
C LEU A 3 19.76 -11.12 8.03
N ALA A 4 19.75 -11.96 7.00
CA ALA A 4 18.73 -12.98 6.80
C ALA A 4 18.70 -13.99 7.96
N LYS A 5 19.86 -14.36 8.49
CA LYS A 5 19.98 -15.28 9.64
C LYS A 5 19.44 -14.63 10.92
N SER A 6 19.67 -13.33 11.11
CA SER A 6 19.12 -12.58 12.25
C SER A 6 17.59 -12.48 12.15
N VAL A 7 17.06 -12.11 10.98
CA VAL A 7 15.60 -12.00 10.76
C VAL A 7 14.91 -13.35 10.97
N TYR A 8 15.47 -14.44 10.43
CA TYR A 8 14.92 -15.78 10.62
C TYR A 8 14.85 -16.15 12.11
N ASN A 9 15.94 -15.99 12.84
CA ASN A 9 15.99 -16.37 14.25
C ASN A 9 15.05 -15.54 15.15
N THR A 10 14.83 -14.27 14.81
CA THR A 10 14.01 -13.35 15.61
C THR A 10 12.52 -13.43 15.27
N VAL A 11 12.16 -13.53 13.99
CA VAL A 11 10.78 -13.35 13.51
C VAL A 11 10.16 -14.67 13.05
N PHE A 12 10.93 -15.49 12.31
CA PHE A 12 10.35 -16.63 11.59
C PHE A 12 10.57 -18.00 12.24
N LYS A 13 11.51 -18.13 13.19
CA LYS A 13 11.86 -19.43 13.80
C LYS A 13 10.81 -19.96 14.79
N ARG A 14 10.10 -19.08 15.50
CA ARG A 14 9.10 -19.48 16.51
C ARG A 14 7.69 -19.31 15.97
N ASN A 15 6.91 -20.39 15.89
CA ASN A 15 5.53 -20.36 15.37
C ASN A 15 4.63 -19.30 16.04
N SER A 16 4.76 -19.11 17.35
CA SER A 16 3.99 -18.11 18.11
C SER A 16 4.23 -16.67 17.64
N VAL A 17 5.42 -16.37 17.13
CA VAL A 17 5.80 -15.05 16.60
C VAL A 17 5.58 -14.99 15.09
N TYR A 18 5.80 -16.11 14.40
CA TYR A 18 5.65 -16.25 12.96
C TYR A 18 4.30 -15.77 12.45
N VAL A 19 3.20 -16.38 12.93
CA VAL A 19 1.85 -16.09 12.41
C VAL A 19 1.45 -14.64 12.67
N GLY A 20 1.70 -14.13 13.89
CA GLY A 20 1.41 -12.74 14.24
C GLY A 20 2.21 -11.74 13.39
N SER A 21 3.48 -12.05 13.11
CA SER A 21 4.34 -11.22 12.27
C SER A 21 3.88 -11.21 10.81
N ILE A 22 3.41 -12.34 10.29
CA ILE A 22 2.83 -12.42 8.93
C ILE A 22 1.54 -11.58 8.85
N PHE A 23 0.63 -11.70 9.81
CA PHE A 23 -0.62 -10.91 9.80
C PHE A 23 -0.36 -9.42 9.93
N PHE A 24 0.52 -9.02 10.84
CA PHE A 24 0.93 -7.63 10.96
C PHE A 24 1.55 -7.11 9.65
N GLY A 25 2.47 -7.89 9.07
CA GLY A 25 3.11 -7.56 7.79
C GLY A 25 2.10 -7.42 6.66
N ALA A 26 1.15 -8.34 6.54
CA ALA A 26 0.09 -8.29 5.53
C ALA A 26 -0.80 -7.06 5.68
N PHE A 27 -1.20 -6.72 6.90
CA PHE A 27 -2.02 -5.55 7.18
C PHE A 27 -1.29 -4.24 6.86
N ALA A 28 -0.07 -4.08 7.38
CA ALA A 28 0.74 -2.89 7.12
C ALA A 28 1.10 -2.74 5.64
N PHE A 29 1.43 -3.86 4.97
CA PHE A 29 1.69 -3.88 3.54
C PHE A 29 0.44 -3.51 2.74
N GLY A 30 -0.73 -4.04 3.09
CA GLY A 30 -1.98 -3.72 2.40
C GLY A 30 -2.26 -2.22 2.35
N ILE A 31 -2.13 -1.53 3.49
CA ILE A 31 -2.30 -0.07 3.57
C ILE A 31 -1.23 0.66 2.75
N GLY A 32 0.04 0.29 2.94
CA GLY A 32 1.15 0.96 2.25
C GLY A 32 1.09 0.77 0.73
N TYR A 33 0.75 -0.44 0.29
CA TYR A 33 0.64 -0.79 -1.13
C TYR A 33 -0.53 -0.07 -1.80
N ASP A 34 -1.70 -0.04 -1.17
CA ASP A 34 -2.88 0.68 -1.69
C ASP A 34 -2.58 2.17 -1.87
N LEU A 35 -2.02 2.83 -0.85
CA LEU A 35 -1.64 4.23 -0.92
C LEU A 35 -0.58 4.51 -1.98
N ALA A 36 0.49 3.70 -2.00
CA ALA A 36 1.60 3.90 -2.94
C ALA A 36 1.17 3.70 -4.40
N THR A 37 0.42 2.64 -4.68
CA THR A 37 -0.04 2.33 -6.04
C THR A 37 -1.11 3.30 -6.51
N THR A 38 -2.04 3.71 -5.64
CA THR A 38 -3.02 4.76 -5.94
C THR A 38 -2.32 6.08 -6.24
N ALA A 39 -1.36 6.50 -5.41
CA ALA A 39 -0.61 7.74 -5.64
C ALA A 39 0.16 7.71 -6.96
N TRP A 40 0.79 6.57 -7.28
CA TRP A 40 1.45 6.38 -8.56
C TRP A 40 0.48 6.45 -9.74
N TRP A 41 -0.65 5.75 -9.64
CA TRP A 41 -1.70 5.76 -10.66
C TRP A 41 -2.23 7.18 -10.90
N ASP A 42 -2.43 7.92 -9.82
CA ASP A 42 -2.94 9.27 -9.86
C ASP A 42 -1.99 10.24 -10.56
N ALA A 43 -0.70 10.15 -10.21
CA ALA A 43 0.34 10.94 -10.84
C ALA A 43 0.48 10.61 -12.32
N HIS A 44 0.42 9.31 -12.67
CA HIS A 44 0.56 8.85 -14.05
C HIS A 44 -0.62 9.26 -14.94
N ASN A 45 -1.85 9.27 -14.39
CA ASN A 45 -3.08 9.57 -15.13
C ASN A 45 -3.62 10.98 -14.87
N LYS A 46 -2.79 11.88 -14.34
CA LYS A 46 -3.18 13.25 -13.99
C LYS A 46 -3.83 13.97 -15.18
N GLY A 47 -4.97 14.60 -14.93
CA GLY A 47 -5.74 15.36 -15.92
C GLY A 47 -6.68 14.50 -16.77
N LYS A 48 -6.67 13.18 -16.61
CA LYS A 48 -7.59 12.25 -17.30
C LYS A 48 -8.64 11.67 -16.37
N GLN A 49 -8.39 11.66 -15.07
CA GLN A 49 -9.28 11.02 -14.12
C GLN A 49 -10.51 11.86 -13.87
N TRP A 50 -11.64 11.21 -13.55
CA TRP A 50 -12.89 11.92 -13.23
C TRP A 50 -12.68 12.98 -12.14
N LYS A 51 -11.92 12.66 -11.08
CA LYS A 51 -11.61 13.62 -10.01
C LYS A 51 -10.86 14.87 -10.49
N ASP A 52 -10.13 14.80 -11.61
CA ASP A 52 -9.40 15.92 -12.20
C ASP A 52 -10.29 16.75 -13.14
N ILE A 53 -11.26 16.13 -13.81
CA ILE A 53 -12.06 16.77 -14.88
C ILE A 53 -13.49 17.11 -14.46
N ARG A 54 -14.00 16.55 -13.35
CA ARG A 54 -15.40 16.68 -12.92
C ARG A 54 -15.89 18.11 -12.75
N GLY A 55 -15.00 19.04 -12.38
CA GLY A 55 -15.37 20.45 -12.19
C GLY A 55 -15.97 21.06 -13.45
N LYS A 56 -15.43 20.70 -14.63
CA LYS A 56 -15.88 21.20 -15.93
C LYS A 56 -17.32 20.81 -16.27
N TYR A 57 -17.80 19.69 -15.76
CA TYR A 57 -19.11 19.13 -16.13
C TYR A 57 -20.19 19.40 -15.09
N LEU A 58 -19.79 19.68 -13.84
CA LEU A 58 -20.73 20.00 -12.78
C LEU A 58 -21.10 21.49 -12.78
N GLU A 59 -20.18 22.38 -13.19
CA GLU A 59 -20.50 23.80 -13.44
C GLU A 59 -21.42 23.99 -14.65
N ASP A 60 -21.26 23.18 -15.71
CA ASP A 60 -22.13 23.21 -16.90
C ASP A 60 -23.55 22.65 -16.67
N SER A 61 -23.84 22.13 -15.46
CA SER A 61 -25.14 21.54 -15.10
C SER A 61 -26.00 22.41 -14.17
N GLU A 62 -25.53 23.61 -13.82
CA GLU A 62 -26.31 24.69 -13.19
C GLU A 62 -26.74 25.73 -14.24
#